data_AF-A0A1M7ZWN9-F1
#
_entry.id   AF-A0A1M7ZWN9-F1
#
_cell.length_a   1.000
_cell.length_b   1.000
_cell.length_c   1.000
_cell.angle_alpha   90.00
_cell.angle_beta   90.00
_cell.angle_gamma   90.00
#
_symmetry.space_group_name_H-M   'P 1'
#
loop_
_entity.id
_entity.type
_entity.pdbx_description
1 polymer ?
#
loop_
_entity_poly.entity_id
_entity_poly.type
_entity_poly.pdbx_seq_one_letter_code
_entity_poly.pdbx_strand_id
1 'polypeptide(L)'
;MRILLTGANGYVGRRLLPELLALGHEVICCVRDRNRLGLDQITLEKVTIWEVDFLHQINFNNLPKKIDVAYYLIHSMTSSTSNFDVMEVKSAQNFNLYMNKIGVEQVIYLSGIVNNPELSKHLQSRKNVEDILFEGNFNTTVLRAGIIVGSGSSSFEIIRDLCEKLPVMITPKWVLTKCQPIAIRDVIHYLTGILRKTEHYNKSYDIGGPNIITYKEMMLLYSKTRGIKLWIFTLPIMSPKLSSYWLYFVTATSYKLAVNLVDSMKMEVVCQNNNLQKALGIKPITYVDAIKLAFLKIEQNLVISSWKDSLVSSRFKENFSEFIQIPTYGCLKDHKIKSVTNIEQTLDNIWSIGGDKGWYYGNWMWKIRGLLDKLFGGVGLRRGRTHPTHLDNGDALDFWRVLVANREEKRLLLYAEMRLPGEAWLEFRIDRENKLHQIATFRPKGLLGRLYWYSLVPFHFFIFGGMIRNITK
;
A
#
# COMPACT_ATOMS: atom_id res chain seq x y z
N MET A 1 10.29 26.52 -6.33
CA MET A 1 9.17 26.32 -7.29
C MET A 1 7.97 25.81 -6.52
N ARG A 2 6.76 26.05 -7.03
CA ARG A 2 5.52 25.49 -6.51
C ARG A 2 5.21 24.19 -7.23
N ILE A 3 5.20 23.08 -6.50
CA ILE A 3 5.02 21.75 -7.04
C ILE A 3 3.73 21.15 -6.52
N LEU A 4 2.86 20.71 -7.43
CA LEU A 4 1.72 19.89 -7.07
C LEU A 4 2.12 18.41 -7.05
N LEU A 5 1.96 17.76 -5.89
CA LEU A 5 2.21 16.34 -5.74
C LEU A 5 0.88 15.60 -5.57
N THR A 6 0.37 15.01 -6.65
CA THR A 6 -0.73 14.04 -6.52
C THR A 6 -0.22 12.71 -6.00
N GLY A 7 -1.10 11.90 -5.40
CA GLY A 7 -0.70 10.60 -4.84
C GLY A 7 0.33 10.73 -3.71
N ALA A 8 0.30 11.84 -2.96
CA ALA A 8 1.25 12.14 -1.88
C ALA A 8 1.22 11.09 -0.75
N ASN A 9 0.06 10.44 -0.52
CA ASN A 9 -0.09 9.33 0.41
C ASN A 9 0.31 7.96 -0.18
N GLY A 10 0.70 7.90 -1.45
CA GLY A 10 1.12 6.70 -2.14
C GLY A 10 2.58 6.35 -1.91
N TYR A 11 2.96 5.12 -2.31
CA TYR A 11 4.31 4.58 -2.14
C TYR A 11 5.42 5.50 -2.71
N VAL A 12 5.24 5.97 -3.95
CA VAL A 12 6.22 6.86 -4.61
C VAL A 12 6.10 8.28 -4.06
N GLY A 13 4.88 8.81 -3.90
CA GLY A 13 4.63 10.16 -3.40
C GLY A 13 5.28 10.44 -2.04
N ARG A 14 5.14 9.53 -1.07
CA ARG A 14 5.78 9.66 0.25
C ARG A 14 7.30 9.67 0.22
N ARG A 15 7.93 9.10 -0.82
CA ARG A 15 9.39 9.09 -1.00
C ARG A 15 9.88 10.27 -1.83
N LEU A 16 9.05 10.78 -2.73
CA LEU A 16 9.35 11.96 -3.52
C LEU A 16 9.22 13.24 -2.69
N LEU A 17 8.21 13.33 -1.82
CA LEU A 17 7.93 14.50 -0.99
C LEU A 17 9.16 15.03 -0.22
N PRO A 18 9.88 14.21 0.59
CA PRO A 18 11.03 14.71 1.34
C PRO A 18 12.16 15.21 0.44
N GLU A 19 12.38 14.58 -0.73
CA GLU A 19 13.39 15.04 -1.69
C GLU A 19 13.01 16.38 -2.31
N LEU A 20 11.73 16.58 -2.66
CA LEU A 20 11.25 17.88 -3.16
C LEU A 20 11.39 18.99 -2.11
N LEU A 21 11.09 18.69 -0.84
CA LEU A 21 11.28 19.63 0.27
C LEU A 21 12.76 19.93 0.51
N ALA A 22 13.64 18.92 0.43
CA ALA A 22 15.08 19.08 0.56
C ALA A 22 15.68 19.94 -0.56
N LEU A 23 15.10 19.88 -1.76
CA LEU A 23 15.43 20.77 -2.89
C LEU A 23 14.85 22.20 -2.74
N GLY A 24 14.22 22.52 -1.61
CA GLY A 24 13.70 23.85 -1.31
C GLY A 24 12.44 24.22 -2.11
N HIS A 25 11.63 23.23 -2.51
CA HIS A 25 10.39 23.47 -3.22
C HIS A 25 9.20 23.66 -2.27
N GLU A 26 8.25 24.52 -2.66
CA GLU A 26 6.94 24.66 -2.00
C GLU A 26 6.05 23.53 -2.54
N VAL A 27 5.74 22.54 -1.71
CA VAL A 27 4.99 21.36 -2.16
C VAL A 27 3.53 21.46 -1.71
N ILE A 28 2.63 21.31 -2.67
CA ILE A 28 1.18 21.23 -2.49
C ILE A 28 0.78 19.76 -2.66
N CYS A 29 0.47 19.08 -1.57
CA CYS A 29 0.01 17.70 -1.57
C CYS A 29 -1.47 17.64 -1.97
N CYS A 30 -1.75 17.06 -3.14
CA CYS A 30 -3.11 16.80 -3.60
C CYS A 30 -3.57 15.43 -3.09
N VAL A 31 -4.60 15.41 -2.26
CA VAL A 31 -5.18 14.19 -1.67
C VAL A 31 -6.70 14.21 -1.76
N ARG A 32 -7.32 13.03 -1.64
CA ARG A 32 -8.79 12.92 -1.57
C ARG A 32 -9.36 13.27 -0.20
N ASP A 33 -8.56 13.04 0.85
CA ASP A 33 -8.93 13.23 2.25
C ASP A 33 -7.64 13.58 3.00
N ARG A 34 -7.59 14.78 3.58
CA ARG A 34 -6.44 15.29 4.33
C ARG A 34 -6.03 14.41 5.51
N ASN A 35 -6.98 13.72 6.12
CA ASN A 35 -6.74 12.87 7.29
C ASN A 35 -6.01 11.57 6.93
N ARG A 36 -5.85 11.27 5.62
CA ARG A 36 -5.19 10.05 5.11
C ARG A 36 -3.75 10.29 4.64
N LEU A 37 -3.23 11.51 4.76
CA LEU A 37 -1.88 11.82 4.29
C LEU A 37 -0.81 11.14 5.16
N GLY A 38 -1.07 10.97 6.46
CA GLY A 38 -0.24 10.21 7.40
C GLY A 38 1.22 10.66 7.42
N LEU A 39 1.43 11.97 7.48
CA LEU A 39 2.75 12.61 7.61
C LEU A 39 2.96 13.05 9.05
N ASP A 40 4.22 13.12 9.49
CA ASP A 40 4.58 13.70 10.78
C ASP A 40 4.32 15.21 10.80
N GLN A 41 4.17 15.76 12.00
CA GLN A 41 3.82 17.16 12.22
C GLN A 41 4.82 18.14 11.57
N ILE A 42 6.13 17.83 11.61
CA ILE A 42 7.18 18.69 11.05
C ILE A 42 7.06 18.75 9.53
N THR A 43 6.74 17.63 8.88
CA THR A 43 6.50 17.60 7.43
C THR A 43 5.19 18.28 7.07
N LEU A 44 4.13 18.10 7.87
CA LEU A 44 2.83 18.76 7.64
C LEU A 44 2.93 20.28 7.65
N GLU A 45 3.77 20.86 8.53
CA GLU A 45 4.01 22.30 8.60
C GLU A 45 4.74 22.87 7.36
N LYS A 46 5.42 22.01 6.59
CA LYS A 46 6.20 22.39 5.40
C LYS A 46 5.44 22.23 4.09
N VAL A 47 4.21 21.69 4.12
CA VAL A 47 3.42 21.41 2.92
C VAL A 47 2.07 22.12 2.98
N THR A 48 1.52 22.43 1.82
CA THR A 48 0.12 22.83 1.70
C THR A 48 -0.72 21.62 1.26
N ILE A 49 -1.91 21.44 1.82
CA ILE A 49 -2.82 20.36 1.41
C ILE A 49 -3.90 20.94 0.50
N TRP A 50 -4.08 20.31 -0.66
CA TRP A 50 -5.21 20.57 -1.55
C TRP A 50 -6.09 19.33 -1.64
N GLU A 51 -7.31 19.41 -1.12
CA GLU A 51 -8.23 18.27 -1.09
C GLU A 51 -9.10 18.26 -2.35
N VAL A 52 -8.84 17.30 -3.25
CA VAL A 52 -9.58 17.08 -4.50
C VAL A 52 -9.65 15.60 -4.82
N ASP A 53 -10.85 15.11 -5.14
CA ASP A 53 -11.04 13.84 -5.82
C ASP A 53 -11.35 14.05 -7.30
N PHE A 54 -10.40 13.70 -8.16
CA PHE A 54 -10.53 13.81 -9.61
C PHE A 54 -11.61 12.90 -10.20
N LEU A 55 -12.24 12.03 -9.41
CA LEU A 55 -13.40 11.24 -9.84
C LEU A 55 -14.73 12.00 -9.75
N HIS A 56 -14.79 13.09 -8.99
CA HIS A 56 -15.99 13.89 -8.82
C HIS A 56 -16.16 14.95 -9.93
N GLN A 57 -17.29 15.66 -9.91
CA GLN A 57 -17.49 16.80 -10.78
C GLN A 57 -16.44 17.88 -10.48
N ILE A 58 -16.01 18.57 -11.53
CA ILE A 58 -14.98 19.59 -11.46
C ILE A 58 -15.52 20.79 -10.67
N ASN A 59 -14.70 21.30 -9.75
CA ASN A 59 -14.99 22.47 -8.95
C ASN A 59 -13.75 23.37 -8.86
N PHE A 60 -13.85 24.56 -9.45
CA PHE A 60 -12.74 25.52 -9.51
C PHE A 60 -12.70 26.53 -8.34
N ASN A 61 -13.56 26.38 -7.32
CA ASN A 61 -13.67 27.40 -6.26
C ASN A 61 -12.45 27.43 -5.32
N ASN A 62 -11.75 26.31 -5.17
CA ASN A 62 -10.62 26.17 -4.23
C ASN A 62 -9.35 25.77 -4.97
N LEU A 63 -8.99 26.47 -6.05
CA LEU A 63 -7.75 26.18 -6.77
C LEU A 63 -6.54 26.70 -5.99
N PRO A 64 -5.45 25.93 -5.94
CA PRO A 64 -4.18 26.46 -5.49
C PRO A 64 -3.75 27.61 -6.41
N LYS A 65 -2.90 28.49 -5.88
CA LYS A 65 -2.21 29.50 -6.68
C LYS A 65 -1.32 28.81 -7.74
N LYS A 66 -0.71 29.61 -8.62
CA LYS A 66 0.24 29.18 -9.66
C LYS A 66 1.05 27.94 -9.27
N ILE A 67 1.01 26.90 -10.10
CA ILE A 67 1.83 25.69 -9.99
C ILE A 67 2.82 25.69 -11.14
N ASP A 68 4.11 25.50 -10.86
CA ASP A 68 5.13 25.42 -11.90
C ASP A 68 5.18 24.01 -12.49
N VAL A 69 5.15 22.99 -11.62
CA VAL A 69 5.22 21.57 -12.02
C VAL A 69 4.19 20.74 -11.26
N ALA A 70 3.53 19.81 -11.93
CA ALA A 70 2.64 18.85 -11.29
C ALA A 70 3.07 17.39 -11.55
N TYR A 71 3.18 16.60 -10.49
CA TYR A 71 3.37 15.16 -10.59
C TYR A 71 2.02 14.45 -10.61
N TYR A 72 1.78 13.63 -11.64
CA TYR A 72 0.64 12.71 -11.71
C TYR A 72 1.09 11.32 -11.22
N LEU A 73 0.82 11.01 -9.95
CA LEU A 73 1.12 9.70 -9.32
C LEU A 73 -0.15 8.96 -8.89
N ILE A 74 -1.32 9.43 -9.33
CA ILE A 74 -2.60 8.77 -9.07
C ILE A 74 -2.59 7.43 -9.79
N HIS A 75 -2.89 6.37 -9.05
CA HIS A 75 -3.12 5.05 -9.61
C HIS A 75 -4.12 4.26 -8.75
N SER A 76 -5.22 3.85 -9.36
CA SER A 76 -6.39 3.17 -8.77
C SER A 76 -6.40 1.66 -9.04
N MET A 77 -5.22 1.03 -9.09
CA MET A 77 -5.00 -0.40 -9.40
C MET A 77 -5.69 -1.42 -8.46
N THR A 78 -6.48 -0.92 -7.53
CA THR A 78 -6.58 -1.40 -6.15
C THR A 78 -8.05 -1.30 -5.67
N SER A 79 -8.82 -0.40 -6.29
CA SER A 79 -10.20 -0.06 -5.94
C SER A 79 -11.27 -0.96 -6.59
N SER A 80 -11.13 -1.38 -7.86
CA SER A 80 -12.19 -2.11 -8.58
C SER A 80 -11.65 -3.03 -9.69
N THR A 81 -12.31 -4.18 -9.93
CA THR A 81 -11.88 -5.20 -10.92
C THR A 81 -12.38 -4.96 -12.33
N SER A 82 -13.50 -4.24 -12.50
CA SER A 82 -14.13 -4.07 -13.81
C SER A 82 -13.97 -2.68 -14.41
N ASN A 83 -13.82 -1.62 -13.59
CA ASN A 83 -13.96 -0.23 -14.04
C ASN A 83 -12.75 0.66 -13.70
N PHE A 84 -11.60 0.10 -13.32
CA PHE A 84 -10.43 0.91 -12.95
C PHE A 84 -9.95 1.74 -14.15
N ASP A 85 -10.02 1.19 -15.35
CA ASP A 85 -9.71 1.83 -16.62
C ASP A 85 -10.58 3.08 -16.85
N VAL A 86 -11.88 2.99 -16.59
CA VAL A 86 -12.81 4.12 -16.68
C VAL A 86 -12.49 5.19 -15.63
N MET A 87 -12.17 4.77 -14.41
CA MET A 87 -11.82 5.67 -13.30
C MET A 87 -10.50 6.43 -13.56
N GLU A 88 -9.50 5.74 -14.12
CA GLU A 88 -8.20 6.30 -14.49
C GLU A 88 -8.35 7.34 -15.60
N VAL A 89 -9.10 7.01 -16.66
CA VAL A 89 -9.42 7.94 -17.76
C VAL A 89 -10.12 9.18 -17.23
N LYS A 90 -11.18 9.02 -16.42
CA LYS A 90 -11.91 10.15 -15.85
C LYS A 90 -11.01 11.03 -14.97
N SER A 91 -10.15 10.41 -14.16
CA SER A 91 -9.23 11.15 -13.29
C SER A 91 -8.23 11.98 -14.10
N ALA A 92 -7.66 11.40 -15.16
CA ALA A 92 -6.72 12.09 -16.04
C ALA A 92 -7.38 13.24 -16.81
N GLN A 93 -8.59 13.04 -17.35
CA GLN A 93 -9.35 14.08 -18.04
C GLN A 93 -9.67 15.26 -17.11
N ASN A 94 -10.18 14.96 -15.92
CA ASN A 94 -10.46 15.99 -14.93
C ASN A 94 -9.17 16.69 -14.47
N PHE A 95 -8.08 15.95 -14.27
CA PHE A 95 -6.77 16.51 -13.94
C PHE A 95 -6.30 17.52 -15.00
N ASN A 96 -6.39 17.19 -16.29
CA ASN A 96 -6.04 18.14 -17.36
C ASN A 96 -6.85 19.43 -17.26
N LEU A 97 -8.16 19.33 -17.02
CA LEU A 97 -9.03 20.50 -16.90
C LEU A 97 -8.63 21.39 -15.71
N TYR A 98 -8.28 20.79 -14.57
CA TYR A 98 -7.72 21.51 -13.44
C TYR A 98 -6.37 22.18 -13.76
N MET A 99 -5.43 21.43 -14.34
CA MET A 99 -4.08 21.94 -14.61
C MET A 99 -4.10 23.05 -15.67
N ASN A 100 -4.97 22.94 -16.68
CA ASN A 100 -5.18 23.99 -17.68
C ASN A 100 -5.74 25.26 -17.05
N LYS A 101 -6.67 25.14 -16.09
CA LYS A 101 -7.22 26.30 -15.39
C LYS A 101 -6.20 26.98 -14.47
N ILE A 102 -5.32 26.19 -13.84
CA ILE A 102 -4.25 26.69 -12.96
C ILE A 102 -3.09 27.30 -13.75
N GLY A 103 -2.82 26.81 -14.96
CA GLY A 103 -1.71 27.25 -15.81
C GLY A 103 -0.37 26.63 -15.42
N VAL A 104 -0.30 25.30 -15.46
CA VAL A 104 0.93 24.54 -15.14
C VAL A 104 1.91 24.54 -16.31
N GLU A 105 3.21 24.65 -16.05
CA GLU A 105 4.25 24.62 -17.09
C GLU A 105 4.58 23.18 -17.53
N GLN A 106 4.76 22.28 -16.56
CA GLN A 106 5.13 20.89 -16.79
C GLN A 106 4.29 19.91 -15.95
N VAL A 107 3.85 18.82 -16.58
CA VAL A 107 3.29 17.64 -15.89
C VAL A 107 4.26 16.48 -16.03
N ILE A 108 4.60 15.84 -14.92
CA ILE A 108 5.45 14.65 -14.89
C ILE A 108 4.59 13.44 -14.50
N TYR A 109 4.50 12.46 -15.40
CA TYR A 109 3.73 11.24 -15.18
C TYR A 109 4.66 10.05 -14.96
N LEU A 110 4.50 9.36 -13.83
CA LEU A 110 5.12 8.05 -13.64
C LEU A 110 4.14 6.98 -14.14
N SER A 111 4.49 6.30 -15.24
CA SER A 111 3.73 5.24 -15.92
C SER A 111 4.37 3.85 -15.74
N GLY A 112 3.89 2.83 -16.46
CA GLY A 112 4.55 1.53 -16.62
C GLY A 112 5.12 1.37 -18.04
N ILE A 113 6.11 0.51 -18.24
CA ILE A 113 6.69 0.23 -19.58
C ILE A 113 5.63 -0.34 -20.53
N VAL A 114 5.59 0.23 -21.74
CA VAL A 114 4.63 -0.08 -22.81
C VAL A 114 5.43 -0.39 -24.08
N ASN A 115 5.93 -1.61 -24.19
CA ASN A 115 6.89 -2.03 -25.21
C ASN A 115 6.36 -3.16 -26.13
N ASN A 116 5.08 -3.52 -26.03
CA ASN A 116 4.47 -4.60 -26.80
C ASN A 116 3.20 -4.07 -27.53
N PRO A 117 2.94 -4.53 -28.78
CA PRO A 117 1.69 -4.20 -29.48
C PRO A 117 0.43 -4.65 -28.75
N GLU A 118 0.45 -5.82 -28.10
CA GLU A 118 -0.66 -6.33 -27.32
C GLU A 118 -0.43 -6.06 -25.83
N LEU A 119 -1.19 -5.13 -25.25
CA LEU A 119 -1.08 -4.75 -23.85
C LEU A 119 -2.09 -5.48 -22.97
N SER A 120 -1.66 -5.87 -21.77
CA SER A 120 -2.60 -6.26 -20.71
C SER A 120 -3.55 -5.10 -20.41
N LYS A 121 -4.77 -5.40 -19.90
CA LYS A 121 -5.75 -4.36 -19.55
C LYS A 121 -5.15 -3.28 -18.62
N HIS A 122 -4.27 -3.68 -17.70
CA HIS A 122 -3.56 -2.76 -16.81
C HIS A 122 -2.61 -1.84 -17.58
N LEU A 123 -1.72 -2.37 -18.40
CA LEU A 123 -0.77 -1.56 -19.19
C LEU A 123 -1.49 -0.67 -20.21
N GLN A 124 -2.58 -1.17 -20.82
CA GLN A 124 -3.42 -0.38 -21.71
C GLN A 124 -4.04 0.82 -20.97
N SER A 125 -4.56 0.62 -19.76
CA SER A 125 -5.08 1.73 -18.95
C SER A 125 -4.00 2.78 -18.64
N ARG A 126 -2.75 2.36 -18.41
CA ARG A 126 -1.62 3.28 -18.17
C ARG A 126 -1.25 4.07 -19.42
N LYS A 127 -1.29 3.42 -20.58
CA LYS A 127 -1.12 4.06 -21.89
C LYS A 127 -2.22 5.08 -22.17
N ASN A 128 -3.49 4.73 -21.92
CA ASN A 128 -4.61 5.65 -22.14
C ASN A 128 -4.48 6.91 -21.27
N VAL A 129 -4.05 6.78 -20.00
CA VAL A 129 -3.76 7.94 -19.14
C VAL A 129 -2.63 8.78 -19.70
N GLU A 130 -1.56 8.15 -20.18
CA GLU A 130 -0.46 8.86 -20.84
C GLU A 130 -0.96 9.66 -22.05
N ASP A 131 -1.72 9.03 -22.95
CA ASP A 131 -2.26 9.68 -24.14
C ASP A 131 -3.17 10.88 -23.76
N ILE A 132 -4.02 10.74 -22.74
CA ILE A 132 -4.86 11.84 -22.21
C ILE A 132 -4.00 12.96 -21.64
N LEU A 133 -2.98 12.68 -20.83
CA LEU A 133 -2.13 13.73 -20.24
C LEU A 133 -1.38 14.53 -21.31
N PHE A 134 -1.11 13.97 -22.50
CA PHE A 134 -0.55 14.71 -23.63
C PHE A 134 -1.52 15.70 -24.29
N GLU A 135 -2.83 15.54 -24.09
CA GLU A 135 -3.85 16.49 -24.60
C GLU A 135 -3.95 17.77 -23.74
N GLY A 136 -3.26 17.83 -22.61
CA GLY A 136 -3.23 19.00 -21.73
C GLY A 136 -2.53 20.21 -22.35
N ASN A 137 -2.90 21.41 -21.92
CA ASN A 137 -2.24 22.66 -22.32
C ASN A 137 -1.02 22.95 -21.42
N PHE A 138 -0.12 21.98 -21.33
CA PHE A 138 1.10 21.99 -20.54
C PHE A 138 2.10 21.01 -21.16
N ASN A 139 3.36 21.05 -20.74
CA ASN A 139 4.36 20.13 -21.25
C ASN A 139 4.37 18.82 -20.46
N THR A 140 4.16 17.69 -21.12
CA THR A 140 4.08 16.39 -20.43
C THR A 140 5.39 15.61 -20.58
N THR A 141 6.00 15.20 -19.47
CA THR A 141 7.12 14.25 -19.48
C THR A 141 6.71 12.96 -18.81
N VAL A 142 6.81 11.84 -19.52
CA VAL A 142 6.41 10.52 -19.01
C VAL A 142 7.62 9.67 -18.70
N LEU A 143 7.65 9.12 -17.49
CA LEU A 143 8.64 8.14 -17.05
C LEU A 143 7.93 6.79 -16.90
N ARG A 144 8.19 5.87 -17.81
CA ARG A 144 7.61 4.52 -17.82
C ARG A 144 8.54 3.59 -17.04
N ALA A 145 8.17 3.25 -15.80
CA ALA A 145 9.01 2.43 -14.94
C ALA A 145 8.77 0.93 -15.16
N GLY A 146 9.86 0.16 -15.04
CA GLY A 146 9.80 -1.29 -14.82
C GLY A 146 9.30 -1.63 -13.41
N ILE A 147 9.63 -2.84 -12.95
CA ILE A 147 9.26 -3.29 -11.61
C ILE A 147 10.03 -2.48 -10.56
N ILE A 148 9.32 -1.68 -9.77
CA ILE A 148 9.93 -0.84 -8.74
C ILE A 148 10.28 -1.68 -7.51
N VAL A 149 11.57 -1.71 -7.16
CA VAL A 149 12.13 -2.48 -6.06
C VAL A 149 12.51 -1.56 -4.90
N GLY A 150 11.95 -1.83 -3.72
CA GLY A 150 12.24 -1.09 -2.50
C GLY A 150 11.34 -1.54 -1.34
N SER A 151 11.77 -1.28 -0.11
CA SER A 151 11.02 -1.60 1.10
C SER A 151 9.63 -0.95 1.05
N GLY A 152 8.56 -1.74 1.18
CA GLY A 152 7.17 -1.26 1.07
C GLY A 152 6.59 -1.21 -0.34
N SER A 153 7.34 -1.57 -1.39
CA SER A 153 6.80 -1.71 -2.76
C SER A 153 5.96 -2.98 -2.89
N SER A 154 4.82 -2.93 -3.57
CA SER A 154 3.97 -4.12 -3.79
C SER A 154 4.73 -5.27 -4.44
N SER A 155 5.48 -4.98 -5.51
CA SER A 155 6.23 -5.99 -6.24
C SER A 155 7.37 -6.59 -5.40
N PHE A 156 8.05 -5.78 -4.60
CA PHE A 156 9.10 -6.27 -3.70
C PHE A 156 8.51 -7.17 -2.60
N GLU A 157 7.42 -6.72 -1.96
CA GLU A 157 6.75 -7.46 -0.89
C GLU A 157 6.19 -8.81 -1.38
N ILE A 158 5.72 -8.86 -2.63
CA ILE A 158 5.26 -10.11 -3.27
C ILE A 158 6.42 -11.09 -3.46
N ILE A 159 7.54 -10.62 -4.01
CA ILE A 159 8.72 -11.48 -4.24
C ILE A 159 9.29 -11.98 -2.92
N ARG A 160 9.41 -11.11 -1.91
CA ARG A 160 9.77 -11.52 -0.54
C ARG A 160 8.83 -12.61 -0.05
N ASP A 161 7.53 -12.34 -0.06
CA ASP A 161 6.54 -13.27 0.49
C ASP A 161 6.59 -14.63 -0.19
N LEU A 162 6.77 -14.67 -1.52
CA LEU A 162 6.93 -15.92 -2.27
C LEU A 162 8.18 -16.69 -1.82
N CYS A 163 9.33 -16.02 -1.80
CA CYS A 163 10.62 -16.68 -1.52
C CYS A 163 10.76 -17.10 -0.05
N GLU A 164 10.23 -16.31 0.89
CA GLU A 164 10.37 -16.59 2.33
C GLU A 164 9.32 -17.60 2.84
N LYS A 165 8.19 -17.76 2.14
CA LYS A 165 7.11 -18.65 2.59
C LYS A 165 7.10 -20.01 1.89
N LEU A 166 7.71 -20.11 0.70
CA LEU A 166 7.71 -21.34 -0.10
C LEU A 166 9.14 -21.79 -0.40
N PRO A 167 9.67 -22.82 0.29
CA PRO A 167 10.99 -23.36 -0.04
C PRO A 167 11.01 -24.07 -1.40
N VAL A 168 9.84 -24.53 -1.87
CA VAL A 168 9.64 -25.16 -3.19
C VAL A 168 8.46 -24.48 -3.88
N MET A 169 8.68 -24.00 -5.10
CA MET A 169 7.65 -23.35 -5.93
C MET A 169 7.45 -24.09 -7.24
N ILE A 170 6.22 -24.52 -7.47
CA ILE A 170 5.76 -24.99 -8.77
C ILE A 170 5.16 -23.78 -9.50
N THR A 171 5.76 -23.43 -10.62
CA THR A 171 5.47 -22.19 -11.34
C THR A 171 5.12 -22.47 -12.80
N PRO A 172 4.30 -21.63 -13.43
CA PRO A 172 4.07 -21.68 -14.88
C PRO A 172 5.23 -21.10 -15.67
N LYS A 173 5.31 -21.41 -16.98
CA LYS A 173 6.36 -20.91 -17.89
C LYS A 173 6.54 -19.39 -17.92
N TRP A 174 5.52 -18.58 -17.63
CA TRP A 174 5.64 -17.12 -17.68
C TRP A 174 6.63 -16.55 -16.64
N VAL A 175 7.07 -17.31 -15.64
CA VAL A 175 8.17 -16.85 -14.77
C VAL A 175 9.51 -16.70 -15.51
N LEU A 176 9.59 -17.23 -16.73
CA LEU A 176 10.73 -17.10 -17.63
C LEU A 176 10.66 -15.83 -18.49
N THR A 177 9.57 -15.06 -18.40
CA THR A 177 9.44 -13.76 -19.08
C THR A 177 10.45 -12.77 -18.49
N LYS A 178 11.12 -12.01 -19.36
CA LYS A 178 12.12 -11.00 -18.96
C LYS A 178 11.46 -9.73 -18.43
N CYS A 179 12.11 -9.14 -17.43
CA CYS A 179 11.78 -7.85 -16.88
C CYS A 179 13.06 -7.07 -16.54
N GLN A 180 12.92 -5.76 -16.36
CA GLN A 180 14.01 -4.88 -15.99
C GLN A 180 13.64 -4.10 -14.72
N PRO A 181 13.85 -4.69 -13.52
CA PRO A 181 13.53 -4.04 -12.27
C PRO A 181 14.37 -2.77 -12.06
N ILE A 182 13.81 -1.77 -11.37
CA ILE A 182 14.46 -0.50 -11.05
C ILE A 182 14.35 -0.23 -9.54
N ALA A 183 15.41 0.29 -8.93
CA ALA A 183 15.36 0.68 -7.52
C ALA A 183 14.46 1.92 -7.35
N ILE A 184 13.67 1.96 -6.27
CA ILE A 184 12.86 3.16 -5.95
C ILE A 184 13.72 4.42 -5.85
N ARG A 185 14.96 4.32 -5.35
CA ARG A 185 15.90 5.46 -5.29
C ARG A 185 16.18 6.05 -6.68
N ASP A 186 16.42 5.18 -7.67
CA ASP A 186 16.64 5.63 -9.04
C ASP A 186 15.38 6.28 -9.61
N VAL A 187 14.19 5.71 -9.36
CA VAL A 187 12.92 6.32 -9.77
C VAL A 187 12.77 7.73 -9.20
N ILE A 188 13.12 7.94 -7.92
CA ILE A 188 13.09 9.27 -7.31
C ILE A 188 14.12 10.20 -7.95
N HIS A 189 15.34 9.73 -8.22
CA HIS A 189 16.36 10.52 -8.94
C HIS A 189 15.92 10.93 -10.35
N TYR A 190 15.22 10.05 -11.09
CA TYR A 190 14.63 10.41 -12.38
C TYR A 190 13.53 11.48 -12.21
N LEU A 191 12.64 11.29 -11.24
CA LEU A 191 11.53 12.22 -10.98
C LEU A 191 12.02 13.62 -10.58
N THR A 192 13.07 13.73 -9.77
CA THR A 192 13.66 15.02 -9.39
C THR A 192 14.55 15.60 -10.48
N GLY A 193 15.29 14.76 -11.22
CA GLY A 193 16.23 15.19 -12.26
C GLY A 193 15.55 15.76 -13.51
N ILE A 194 14.30 15.38 -13.78
CA ILE A 194 13.54 15.81 -14.97
C ILE A 194 12.82 17.15 -14.81
N LEU A 195 12.85 17.73 -13.61
CA LEU A 195 12.17 18.99 -13.29
C LEU A 195 12.67 20.13 -14.20
N ARG A 196 11.74 20.74 -14.94
CA ARG A 196 11.95 21.90 -15.84
C ARG A 196 13.07 21.71 -16.88
N LYS A 197 13.29 20.48 -17.31
CA LYS A 197 14.17 20.15 -18.43
C LYS A 197 13.38 20.24 -19.74
N THR A 198 13.42 21.40 -20.39
CA THR A 198 12.65 21.69 -21.59
C THR A 198 12.98 20.73 -22.74
N GLU A 199 14.21 20.22 -22.79
CA GLU A 199 14.65 19.20 -23.74
C GLU A 199 13.92 17.84 -23.59
N HIS A 200 13.25 17.63 -22.45
CA HIS A 200 12.48 16.42 -22.12
C HIS A 200 10.97 16.65 -22.09
N TYR A 201 10.51 17.84 -22.48
CA TYR A 201 9.08 18.12 -22.62
C TYR A 201 8.47 17.34 -23.77
N ASN A 202 7.22 16.90 -23.58
CA ASN A 202 6.41 16.17 -24.55
C ASN A 202 7.06 14.86 -25.03
N LYS A 203 7.74 14.16 -24.11
CA LYS A 203 8.48 12.91 -24.37
C LYS A 203 8.20 11.85 -23.32
N SER A 204 8.30 10.59 -23.74
CA SER A 204 8.16 9.42 -22.89
C SER A 204 9.46 8.62 -22.87
N TYR A 205 9.88 8.18 -21.68
CA TYR A 205 11.12 7.44 -21.47
C TYR A 205 10.87 6.20 -20.64
N ASP A 206 11.37 5.05 -21.09
CA ASP A 206 11.44 3.86 -20.25
C ASP A 206 12.60 4.00 -19.25
N ILE A 207 12.32 3.76 -17.97
CA ILE A 207 13.33 3.78 -16.90
C ILE A 207 13.42 2.40 -16.23
N GLY A 208 14.64 1.88 -16.16
CA GLY A 208 14.95 0.53 -15.67
C GLY A 208 16.27 0.51 -14.92
N GLY A 209 16.48 -0.52 -14.10
CA GLY A 209 17.78 -0.82 -13.51
C GLY A 209 18.72 -1.48 -14.52
N PRO A 210 19.95 -1.82 -14.11
CA PRO A 210 20.98 -2.33 -15.02
C PRO A 210 20.80 -3.82 -15.34
N ASN A 211 19.91 -4.53 -14.64
CA ASN A 211 19.72 -5.97 -14.81
C ASN A 211 18.46 -6.26 -15.62
N ILE A 212 18.63 -6.89 -16.79
CA ILE A 212 17.54 -7.53 -17.52
C ILE A 212 17.53 -9.01 -17.11
N ILE A 213 16.51 -9.41 -16.35
CA ILE A 213 16.42 -10.74 -15.73
C ILE A 213 15.00 -11.28 -15.85
N THR A 214 14.83 -12.58 -15.73
CA THR A 214 13.50 -13.22 -15.65
C THR A 214 12.91 -13.11 -14.25
N TYR A 215 11.60 -13.27 -14.10
CA TYR A 215 10.96 -13.36 -12.77
C TYR A 215 11.55 -14.50 -11.93
N LYS A 216 11.90 -15.63 -12.56
CA LYS A 216 12.60 -16.75 -11.92
C LYS A 216 13.95 -16.32 -11.36
N GLU A 217 14.78 -15.67 -12.16
CA GLU A 217 16.08 -15.14 -11.72
C GLU A 217 15.93 -14.09 -10.63
N MET A 218 14.91 -13.24 -10.72
CA MET A 218 14.58 -12.25 -9.69
C MET A 218 14.32 -12.93 -8.32
N MET A 219 13.52 -14.00 -8.29
CA MET A 219 13.27 -14.80 -7.08
C MET A 219 14.51 -15.54 -6.56
N LEU A 220 15.34 -16.08 -7.46
CA LEU A 220 16.58 -16.77 -7.10
C LEU A 220 17.63 -15.80 -6.52
N LEU A 221 17.80 -14.62 -7.13
CA LEU A 221 18.71 -13.57 -6.65
C LEU A 221 18.25 -13.03 -5.30
N TYR A 222 16.95 -12.84 -5.10
CA TYR A 222 16.38 -12.49 -3.80
C TYR A 222 16.75 -13.54 -2.74
N SER A 223 16.48 -14.83 -3.03
CA SER A 223 16.70 -15.92 -2.07
C SER A 223 18.19 -16.09 -1.73
N LYS A 224 19.06 -15.98 -2.73
CA LYS A 224 20.52 -15.99 -2.54
C LYS A 224 20.98 -14.84 -1.65
N THR A 225 20.44 -13.63 -1.86
CA THR A 225 20.77 -12.44 -1.05
C THR A 225 20.32 -12.60 0.40
N ARG A 226 19.24 -13.35 0.65
CA ARG A 226 18.71 -13.65 1.98
C ARG A 226 19.28 -14.90 2.65
N GLY A 227 20.10 -15.68 1.94
CA GLY A 227 20.59 -16.97 2.45
C GLY A 227 19.51 -18.04 2.57
N ILE A 228 18.42 -17.93 1.81
CA ILE A 228 17.28 -18.87 1.84
C ILE A 228 17.40 -19.85 0.68
N LYS A 229 17.14 -21.13 0.93
CA LYS A 229 17.07 -22.16 -0.11
C LYS A 229 15.72 -22.10 -0.82
N LEU A 230 15.75 -21.89 -2.13
CA LEU A 230 14.56 -21.82 -2.97
C LEU A 230 14.70 -22.74 -4.18
N TRP A 231 13.73 -23.64 -4.37
CA TRP A 231 13.66 -24.55 -5.52
C TRP A 231 12.48 -24.16 -6.41
N ILE A 232 12.72 -23.90 -7.69
CA ILE A 232 11.68 -23.47 -8.63
C ILE A 232 11.56 -24.47 -9.78
N PHE A 233 10.41 -25.12 -9.87
CA PHE A 233 10.05 -26.03 -10.95
C PHE A 233 9.04 -25.37 -11.89
N THR A 234 9.31 -25.39 -13.19
CA THR A 234 8.45 -24.77 -14.21
C THR A 234 7.60 -25.84 -14.89
N LEU A 235 6.27 -25.69 -14.86
CA LEU A 235 5.32 -26.55 -15.56
C LEU A 235 4.82 -25.90 -16.86
N PRO A 236 4.54 -26.71 -17.89
CA PRO A 236 4.18 -26.21 -19.21
C PRO A 236 2.83 -25.50 -19.26
N ILE A 237 1.87 -25.84 -18.38
CA ILE A 237 0.53 -25.24 -18.40
C ILE A 237 0.05 -25.00 -16.96
N MET A 238 -0.20 -23.75 -16.62
CA MET A 238 -1.02 -23.37 -15.46
C MET A 238 -1.89 -22.19 -15.89
N SER A 239 -3.19 -22.23 -15.59
CA SER A 239 -4.07 -21.13 -15.97
C SER A 239 -3.73 -19.86 -15.17
N PRO A 240 -3.91 -18.66 -15.75
CA PRO A 240 -3.70 -17.38 -15.06
C PRO A 240 -4.57 -17.27 -13.80
N LYS A 241 -5.81 -17.79 -13.87
CA LYS A 241 -6.73 -17.85 -12.73
C LYS A 241 -6.15 -18.67 -11.58
N LEU A 242 -5.63 -19.86 -11.86
CA LEU A 242 -5.01 -20.70 -10.82
C LEU A 242 -3.75 -20.05 -10.23
N SER A 243 -2.95 -19.40 -11.07
CA SER A 243 -1.77 -18.62 -10.65
C SER A 243 -2.14 -17.45 -9.74
N SER A 244 -3.24 -16.77 -10.03
CA SER A 244 -3.75 -15.64 -9.25
C SER A 244 -4.28 -16.07 -7.87
N TYR A 245 -4.98 -17.21 -7.81
CA TYR A 245 -5.38 -17.83 -6.55
C TYR A 245 -4.16 -18.22 -5.73
N TRP A 246 -3.15 -18.82 -6.37
CA TRP A 246 -1.90 -19.20 -5.71
C TRP A 246 -1.19 -18.00 -5.06
N LEU A 247 -1.02 -16.90 -5.80
CA LEU A 247 -0.44 -15.66 -5.27
C LEU A 247 -1.27 -15.07 -4.12
N TYR A 248 -2.60 -15.11 -4.22
CA TYR A 248 -3.50 -14.64 -3.16
C TYR A 248 -3.34 -15.43 -1.85
N PHE A 249 -3.18 -16.76 -1.92
CA PHE A 249 -3.03 -17.59 -0.71
C PHE A 249 -1.65 -17.46 -0.06
N VAL A 250 -0.61 -17.20 -0.85
CA VAL A 250 0.78 -17.19 -0.36
C VAL A 250 1.22 -15.80 0.08
N THR A 251 0.81 -14.75 -0.64
CA THR A 251 1.28 -13.38 -0.44
C THR A 251 0.26 -12.53 0.31
N ALA A 252 0.68 -11.40 0.90
CA ALA A 252 -0.23 -10.44 1.52
C ALA A 252 -1.05 -9.61 0.51
N THR A 253 -1.15 -10.07 -0.74
CA THR A 253 -1.75 -9.36 -1.87
C THR A 253 -3.24 -9.63 -1.99
N SER A 254 -4.03 -8.62 -2.37
CA SER A 254 -5.44 -8.87 -2.69
C SER A 254 -5.57 -9.74 -3.94
N TYR A 255 -6.58 -10.60 -4.02
CA TYR A 255 -6.82 -11.43 -5.21
C TYR A 255 -6.90 -10.59 -6.50
N LYS A 256 -7.49 -9.40 -6.40
CA LYS A 256 -7.62 -8.45 -7.52
C LYS A 256 -6.26 -8.00 -8.05
N LEU A 257 -5.36 -7.60 -7.14
CA LEU A 257 -4.01 -7.21 -7.49
C LEU A 257 -3.23 -8.43 -8.03
N ALA A 258 -3.43 -9.62 -7.47
CA ALA A 258 -2.81 -10.84 -7.98
C ALA A 258 -3.19 -11.15 -9.43
N VAL A 259 -4.47 -11.00 -9.82
CA VAL A 259 -4.91 -11.18 -11.21
C VAL A 259 -4.24 -10.19 -12.17
N ASN A 260 -4.33 -8.89 -11.86
CA ASN A 260 -3.74 -7.85 -12.71
C ASN A 260 -2.22 -8.02 -12.86
N LEU A 261 -1.54 -8.44 -11.79
CA LEU A 261 -0.11 -8.72 -11.84
C LEU A 261 0.20 -9.96 -12.68
N VAL A 262 -0.51 -11.07 -12.51
CA VAL A 262 -0.27 -12.29 -13.32
C VAL A 262 -0.46 -12.02 -14.80
N ASP A 263 -1.50 -11.26 -15.17
CA ASP A 263 -1.73 -10.91 -16.55
C ASP A 263 -0.65 -9.98 -17.11
N SER A 264 -0.16 -9.02 -16.31
CA SER A 264 0.98 -8.18 -16.68
C SER A 264 2.32 -8.93 -16.75
N MET A 265 2.54 -9.95 -15.91
CA MET A 265 3.82 -10.68 -15.83
C MET A 265 4.10 -11.56 -17.05
N LYS A 266 3.09 -11.87 -17.86
CA LYS A 266 3.28 -12.61 -19.12
C LYS A 266 4.01 -11.80 -20.18
N MET A 267 4.00 -10.48 -20.06
CA MET A 267 4.58 -9.58 -21.03
C MET A 267 5.99 -9.19 -20.62
N GLU A 268 6.90 -9.07 -21.60
CA GLU A 268 8.24 -8.59 -21.33
C GLU A 268 8.21 -7.10 -20.99
N VAL A 269 8.81 -6.72 -19.87
CA VAL A 269 8.82 -5.33 -19.37
C VAL A 269 10.29 -4.88 -19.31
N VAL A 270 10.83 -4.57 -20.49
CA VAL A 270 12.25 -4.21 -20.71
C VAL A 270 12.29 -2.87 -21.41
N CYS A 271 13.18 -1.99 -20.97
CA CYS A 271 13.27 -0.63 -21.48
C CYS A 271 13.72 -0.60 -22.95
N GLN A 272 13.09 0.27 -23.72
CA GLN A 272 13.63 0.69 -25.00
C GLN A 272 14.86 1.58 -24.81
N ASN A 273 15.81 1.49 -25.74
CA ASN A 273 17.02 2.29 -25.73
C ASN A 273 16.68 3.78 -25.73
N ASN A 274 17.14 4.49 -24.70
CA ASN A 274 17.02 5.93 -24.59
C ASN A 274 18.25 6.54 -23.91
N ASN A 275 18.40 7.86 -23.98
CA ASN A 275 19.55 8.59 -23.45
C ASN A 275 19.29 9.26 -22.11
N LEU A 276 18.11 9.10 -21.49
CA LEU A 276 17.72 9.88 -20.31
C LEU A 276 18.62 9.58 -19.12
N GLN A 277 18.93 8.30 -18.89
CA GLN A 277 19.86 7.88 -17.84
C GLN A 277 21.21 8.64 -17.93
N LYS A 278 21.77 8.72 -19.14
CA LYS A 278 23.05 9.40 -19.40
C LYS A 278 22.90 10.92 -19.25
N ALA A 279 21.82 11.49 -19.77
CA ALA A 279 21.54 12.93 -19.68
C ALA A 279 21.42 13.42 -18.24
N LEU A 280 20.86 12.61 -17.34
CA LEU A 280 20.72 12.92 -15.92
C LEU A 280 21.91 12.45 -15.07
N GLY A 281 22.94 11.82 -15.65
CA GLY A 281 24.10 11.32 -14.92
C GLY A 281 23.77 10.21 -13.90
N ILE A 282 22.66 9.50 -14.08
CA ILE A 282 22.19 8.48 -13.13
C ILE A 282 23.00 7.20 -13.31
N LYS A 283 23.52 6.68 -12.20
CA LYS A 283 24.15 5.35 -12.12
C LYS A 283 23.13 4.37 -11.51
N PRO A 284 22.50 3.50 -12.31
CA PRO A 284 21.44 2.63 -11.82
C PRO A 284 21.94 1.64 -10.77
N ILE A 285 21.13 1.42 -9.74
CA ILE A 285 21.38 0.47 -8.67
C ILE A 285 21.01 -0.94 -9.17
N THR A 286 21.91 -1.90 -8.94
CA THR A 286 21.65 -3.30 -9.31
C THR A 286 20.47 -3.87 -8.53
N TYR A 287 19.81 -4.90 -9.07
CA TYR A 287 18.70 -5.57 -8.40
C TYR A 287 19.11 -6.12 -7.01
N VAL A 288 20.30 -6.71 -6.91
CA VAL A 288 20.84 -7.26 -5.65
C VAL A 288 21.08 -6.13 -4.64
N ASP A 289 21.64 -5.01 -5.06
CA ASP A 289 21.89 -3.89 -4.15
C ASP A 289 20.59 -3.18 -3.74
N ALA A 290 19.60 -3.11 -4.64
CA ALA A 290 18.26 -2.61 -4.32
C ALA A 290 17.60 -3.48 -3.22
N ILE A 291 17.75 -4.81 -3.28
CA ILE A 291 17.29 -5.73 -2.23
C ILE A 291 18.01 -5.44 -0.92
N LYS A 292 19.35 -5.40 -0.91
CA LYS A 292 20.14 -5.12 0.32
C LYS A 292 19.73 -3.81 0.96
N LEU A 293 19.58 -2.76 0.16
CA LEU A 293 19.16 -1.45 0.64
C LEU A 293 17.72 -1.42 1.14
N ALA A 294 16.83 -2.27 0.62
CA ALA A 294 15.49 -2.45 1.17
C ALA A 294 15.55 -3.11 2.55
N PHE A 295 16.41 -4.12 2.74
CA PHE A 295 16.61 -4.77 4.04
C PHE A 295 17.22 -3.86 5.09
N LEU A 296 18.26 -3.09 4.73
CA LEU A 296 18.84 -2.10 5.64
C LEU A 296 17.78 -1.12 6.18
N LYS A 297 16.84 -0.68 5.32
CA LYS A 297 15.73 0.18 5.73
C LYS A 297 14.71 -0.53 6.62
N ILE A 298 14.45 -1.82 6.38
CA ILE A 298 13.55 -2.64 7.21
C ILE A 298 14.18 -2.88 8.59
N GLU A 299 15.45 -3.28 8.64
CA GLU A 299 16.20 -3.52 9.88
C GLU A 299 16.33 -2.26 10.75
N GLN A 300 16.39 -1.08 10.12
CA GLN A 300 16.44 0.21 10.80
C GLN A 300 15.06 0.78 11.19
N ASN A 301 13.94 0.08 10.93
CA ASN A 301 12.57 0.58 11.10
C ASN A 301 12.25 1.87 10.32
N LEU A 302 12.95 2.15 9.20
CA LEU A 302 12.81 3.39 8.43
C LEU A 302 11.88 3.24 7.20
N VAL A 303 10.84 2.39 7.30
CA VAL A 303 9.88 2.19 6.20
C VAL A 303 8.86 3.34 6.19
N ILE A 304 9.06 4.29 5.28
CA ILE A 304 8.29 5.55 5.19
C ILE A 304 6.81 5.32 4.76
N SER A 305 6.54 4.31 3.92
CA SER A 305 5.17 3.90 3.54
C SER A 305 5.12 2.55 2.84
N SER A 306 3.94 1.92 2.88
CA SER A 306 3.59 0.68 2.19
C SER A 306 2.60 0.93 1.04
N TRP A 307 2.71 0.13 -0.02
CA TRP A 307 1.72 0.09 -1.10
C TRP A 307 0.29 -0.26 -0.63
N LYS A 308 0.13 -0.82 0.57
CA LYS A 308 -1.16 -1.17 1.16
C LYS A 308 -1.93 0.06 1.67
N ASP A 309 -1.25 1.17 1.91
CA ASP A 309 -1.82 2.38 2.49
C ASP A 309 -2.79 3.06 1.48
N SER A 310 -2.51 2.94 0.18
CA SER A 310 -3.36 3.45 -0.91
C SER A 310 -4.59 2.57 -1.22
N LEU A 311 -4.60 1.30 -0.81
CA LEU A 311 -5.71 0.36 -1.00
C LEU A 311 -6.91 0.70 -0.11
N VAL A 312 -6.63 1.04 1.14
CA VAL A 312 -7.65 1.28 2.14
C VAL A 312 -8.35 2.62 1.89
N SER A 313 -7.62 3.64 1.44
CA SER A 313 -8.19 4.93 1.04
C SER A 313 -9.15 4.88 -0.15
N SER A 314 -9.19 3.78 -0.90
CA SER A 314 -10.08 3.66 -2.08
C SER A 314 -11.40 2.92 -1.80
N ARG A 315 -11.48 2.12 -0.72
CA ARG A 315 -12.68 1.33 -0.38
C ARG A 315 -13.68 2.07 0.51
N PHE A 316 -13.23 3.07 1.24
CA PHE A 316 -14.08 3.92 2.08
C PHE A 316 -14.37 5.22 1.33
N LYS A 317 -15.54 5.25 0.67
CA LYS A 317 -15.98 6.29 -0.27
C LYS A 317 -16.31 7.65 0.37
N GLU A 318 -16.36 7.74 1.68
CA GLU A 318 -16.84 8.95 2.38
C GLU A 318 -16.04 9.17 3.68
N ASN A 319 -16.01 10.43 4.12
CA ASN A 319 -15.43 10.89 5.39
C ASN A 319 -16.07 10.13 6.56
N PHE A 320 -15.39 9.10 7.06
CA PHE A 320 -15.92 8.25 8.13
C PHE A 320 -14.94 8.04 9.28
N SER A 321 -13.79 8.69 9.38
CA SER A 321 -12.92 8.52 10.56
C SER A 321 -13.67 8.88 11.86
N GLU A 322 -14.50 9.92 11.84
CA GLU A 322 -15.35 10.32 12.97
C GLU A 322 -16.64 9.47 13.12
N PHE A 323 -17.05 8.74 12.08
CA PHE A 323 -18.35 8.04 12.00
C PHE A 323 -18.26 6.53 11.74
N ILE A 324 -17.10 5.86 11.85
CA ILE A 324 -17.06 4.39 11.92
C ILE A 324 -17.70 3.98 13.25
N GLN A 325 -19.02 3.83 13.21
CA GLN A 325 -19.80 3.21 14.26
C GLN A 325 -19.81 1.71 14.03
N ILE A 326 -19.40 0.97 15.05
CA ILE A 326 -19.56 -0.47 15.08
C ILE A 326 -21.08 -0.76 15.02
N PRO A 327 -21.54 -1.69 14.17
CA PRO A 327 -22.96 -2.04 14.10
C PRO A 327 -23.52 -2.36 15.49
N THR A 328 -24.64 -1.76 15.86
CA THR A 328 -25.26 -1.94 17.18
C THR A 328 -26.34 -3.02 17.16
N TYR A 329 -27.07 -3.14 16.05
CA TYR A 329 -28.19 -4.07 15.95
C TYR A 329 -27.74 -5.52 15.67
N GLY A 330 -28.30 -6.46 16.42
CA GLY A 330 -28.05 -7.89 16.25
C GLY A 330 -26.61 -8.34 16.54
N CYS A 331 -25.81 -7.51 17.21
CA CYS A 331 -24.43 -7.80 17.57
C CYS A 331 -24.33 -8.32 19.00
N LEU A 332 -23.39 -9.25 19.21
CA LEU A 332 -22.99 -9.78 20.50
C LEU A 332 -21.71 -9.05 20.92
N LYS A 333 -21.59 -8.69 22.20
CA LYS A 333 -20.47 -7.89 22.71
C LYS A 333 -19.86 -8.52 23.95
N ASP A 334 -18.54 -8.47 24.05
CA ASP A 334 -17.80 -8.64 25.30
C ASP A 334 -17.08 -7.33 25.60
N HIS A 335 -17.40 -6.73 26.74
CA HIS A 335 -16.88 -5.44 27.17
C HIS A 335 -16.11 -5.59 28.48
N LYS A 336 -14.82 -5.27 28.45
CA LYS A 336 -13.96 -5.15 29.63
C LYS A 336 -13.60 -3.68 29.86
N ILE A 337 -13.58 -3.27 31.13
CA ILE A 337 -13.20 -1.92 31.55
C ILE A 337 -12.15 -2.05 32.64
N LYS A 338 -11.11 -1.22 32.59
CA LYS A 338 -10.12 -1.13 33.66
C LYS A 338 -9.56 0.29 33.77
N SER A 339 -9.37 0.76 35.01
CA SER A 339 -8.75 2.05 35.28
C SER A 339 -7.28 2.07 34.84
N VAL A 340 -6.85 3.20 34.30
CA VAL A 340 -5.51 3.46 33.77
C VAL A 340 -4.80 4.44 34.69
N THR A 341 -3.62 4.06 35.17
CA THR A 341 -2.77 4.93 35.99
C THR A 341 -1.82 5.77 35.13
N ASN A 342 -1.28 5.21 34.05
CA ASN A 342 -0.43 5.90 33.08
C ASN A 342 -1.02 5.79 31.67
N ILE A 343 -1.58 6.90 31.19
CA ILE A 343 -2.27 6.97 29.89
C ILE A 343 -1.29 6.76 28.75
N GLU A 344 -0.15 7.45 28.75
CA GLU A 344 0.83 7.36 27.66
C GLU A 344 1.41 5.95 27.53
N GLN A 345 1.77 5.32 28.64
CA GLN A 345 2.25 3.94 28.63
C GLN A 345 1.17 2.97 28.12
N THR A 346 -0.08 3.19 28.51
CA THR A 346 -1.21 2.36 28.04
C THR A 346 -1.44 2.56 26.55
N LEU A 347 -1.33 3.80 26.04
CA LEU A 347 -1.39 4.09 24.61
C LEU A 347 -0.23 3.45 23.87
N ASP A 348 1.00 3.56 24.34
CA ASP A 348 2.15 2.88 23.73
C ASP A 348 1.95 1.35 23.70
N ASN A 349 1.38 0.79 24.77
CA ASN A 349 1.04 -0.62 24.82
C ASN A 349 0.00 -1.00 23.74
N ILE A 350 -1.09 -0.22 23.61
CA ILE A 350 -2.13 -0.38 22.58
C ILE A 350 -1.53 -0.28 21.18
N TRP A 351 -0.72 0.74 20.93
CA TRP A 351 -0.06 0.97 19.63
C TRP A 351 1.02 -0.06 19.33
N SER A 352 1.49 -0.80 20.33
CA SER A 352 2.47 -1.89 20.17
C SER A 352 1.85 -3.30 20.17
N ILE A 353 0.51 -3.45 20.11
CA ILE A 353 -0.15 -4.77 20.03
C ILE A 353 0.26 -5.52 18.75
N GLY A 354 0.49 -6.83 18.85
CA GLY A 354 0.90 -7.68 17.74
C GLY A 354 2.43 -7.69 17.51
N GLY A 355 2.87 -8.27 16.39
CA GLY A 355 4.31 -8.43 16.11
C GLY A 355 5.03 -9.23 17.20
N ASP A 356 6.25 -8.81 17.56
CA ASP A 356 7.08 -9.51 18.55
C ASP A 356 6.54 -9.41 19.98
N LYS A 357 5.79 -8.34 20.32
CA LYS A 357 5.12 -8.21 21.64
C LYS A 357 3.88 -9.10 21.75
N GLY A 358 3.25 -9.45 20.63
CA GLY A 358 2.01 -10.21 20.60
C GLY A 358 0.82 -9.45 21.22
N TRP A 359 -0.16 -10.19 21.71
CA TRP A 359 -1.47 -9.67 22.16
C TRP A 359 -1.55 -9.47 23.68
N TYR A 360 -0.41 -9.35 24.36
CA TYR A 360 -0.26 -9.19 25.82
C TYR A 360 -0.84 -10.34 26.68
N TYR A 361 -1.63 -11.25 26.11
CA TYR A 361 -2.11 -12.44 26.79
C TYR A 361 -2.56 -13.50 25.79
N GLY A 362 -2.36 -14.77 26.14
CA GLY A 362 -2.91 -15.88 25.34
C GLY A 362 -2.31 -15.99 23.93
N ASN A 363 -1.08 -15.51 23.71
CA ASN A 363 -0.42 -15.49 22.39
C ASN A 363 -0.47 -16.85 21.67
N TRP A 364 -0.39 -17.97 22.39
CA TRP A 364 -0.53 -19.30 21.81
C TRP A 364 -1.94 -19.57 21.24
N MET A 365 -3.01 -19.08 21.88
CA MET A 365 -4.38 -19.20 21.38
C MET A 365 -4.59 -18.39 20.12
N TRP A 366 -4.02 -17.19 20.06
CA TRP A 366 -4.01 -16.37 18.84
C TRP A 366 -3.25 -17.06 17.70
N LYS A 367 -2.14 -17.77 18.01
CA LYS A 367 -1.39 -18.60 17.06
C LYS A 367 -2.22 -19.77 16.54
N ILE A 368 -2.88 -20.51 17.41
CA ILE A 368 -3.80 -21.60 17.02
C ILE A 368 -4.92 -21.05 16.14
N ARG A 369 -5.56 -19.95 16.56
CA ARG A 369 -6.65 -19.35 15.79
C ARG A 369 -6.19 -18.91 14.39
N GLY A 370 -5.01 -18.32 14.29
CA GLY A 370 -4.42 -17.95 13.01
C GLY A 370 -3.98 -19.13 12.15
N LEU A 371 -3.66 -20.29 12.75
CA LEU A 371 -3.40 -21.53 12.02
C LEU A 371 -4.70 -22.12 11.47
N LEU A 372 -5.75 -22.22 12.30
CA LEU A 372 -7.08 -22.64 11.87
C LEU A 372 -7.62 -21.74 10.75
N ASP A 373 -7.42 -20.43 10.87
CA ASP A 373 -7.82 -19.49 9.83
C ASP A 373 -7.19 -19.83 8.47
N LYS A 374 -5.88 -20.10 8.45
CA LYS A 374 -5.18 -20.50 7.22
C LYS A 374 -5.68 -21.82 6.67
N LEU A 375 -5.94 -22.81 7.51
CA LEU A 375 -6.47 -24.11 7.08
C LEU A 375 -7.79 -23.95 6.33
N PHE A 376 -8.62 -23.00 6.76
CA PHE A 376 -9.89 -22.69 6.08
C PHE A 376 -9.76 -21.63 4.98
N GLY A 377 -8.56 -21.20 4.59
CA GLY A 377 -8.34 -20.23 3.50
C GLY A 377 -8.49 -18.76 3.90
N GLY A 378 -8.36 -18.46 5.18
CA GLY A 378 -8.24 -17.10 5.74
C GLY A 378 -6.79 -16.62 5.79
N VAL A 379 -6.58 -15.42 6.33
CA VAL A 379 -5.31 -14.67 6.30
C VAL A 379 -4.30 -15.14 7.36
N GLY A 380 -4.79 -15.60 8.51
CA GLY A 380 -4.04 -16.01 9.69
C GLY A 380 -3.10 -14.96 10.27
N LEU A 381 -2.23 -15.36 11.21
CA LEU A 381 -1.23 -14.47 11.84
C LEU A 381 -0.05 -14.07 10.92
N ARG A 382 0.01 -14.57 9.67
CA ARG A 382 1.21 -14.41 8.82
C ARG A 382 1.41 -13.01 8.24
N ARG A 383 0.45 -12.10 8.48
CA ARG A 383 0.54 -10.71 8.03
C ARG A 383 1.41 -9.86 8.96
N GLY A 384 1.58 -10.25 10.22
CA GLY A 384 2.31 -9.47 11.21
C GLY A 384 1.77 -8.04 11.31
N ARG A 385 2.63 -7.11 11.70
CA ARG A 385 2.35 -5.66 11.68
C ARG A 385 3.38 -4.91 10.84
N THR A 386 3.02 -3.73 10.35
CA THR A 386 3.82 -2.90 9.44
C THR A 386 4.99 -2.19 10.12
N HIS A 387 4.75 -1.60 11.31
CA HIS A 387 5.76 -0.94 12.14
C HIS A 387 5.58 -1.36 13.60
N PRO A 388 6.64 -1.62 14.40
CA PRO A 388 6.51 -2.20 15.75
C PRO A 388 5.74 -1.37 16.79
N THR A 389 5.77 -0.04 16.69
CA THR A 389 5.17 0.89 17.67
C THR A 389 4.23 1.93 17.06
N HIS A 390 4.02 1.88 15.76
CA HIS A 390 3.17 2.83 15.03
C HIS A 390 2.07 2.07 14.30
N LEU A 391 0.88 2.66 14.25
CA LEU A 391 -0.29 2.12 13.56
C LEU A 391 -1.00 3.26 12.84
N ASP A 392 -1.14 3.11 11.54
CA ASP A 392 -1.92 3.98 10.67
C ASP A 392 -3.26 3.36 10.31
N ASN A 393 -4.23 4.19 9.93
CA ASN A 393 -5.49 3.74 9.37
C ASN A 393 -5.24 2.87 8.13
N GLY A 394 -5.75 1.65 8.17
CA GLY A 394 -5.56 0.68 7.10
C GLY A 394 -4.40 -0.28 7.32
N ASP A 395 -3.63 -0.17 8.39
CA ASP A 395 -2.57 -1.13 8.70
C ASP A 395 -3.11 -2.56 8.92
N ALA A 396 -2.30 -3.55 8.56
CA ALA A 396 -2.55 -4.94 8.96
C ALA A 396 -1.94 -5.16 10.33
N LEU A 397 -2.71 -5.77 11.23
CA LEU A 397 -2.27 -6.19 12.56
C LEU A 397 -2.69 -7.65 12.72
N ASP A 398 -1.80 -8.55 12.33
CA ASP A 398 -2.08 -9.97 12.15
C ASP A 398 -3.29 -10.20 11.22
N PHE A 399 -4.35 -10.83 11.72
CA PHE A 399 -5.59 -11.02 10.97
C PHE A 399 -6.60 -9.88 11.17
N TRP A 400 -6.19 -8.77 11.78
CA TRP A 400 -6.98 -7.56 11.90
C TRP A 400 -6.55 -6.49 10.90
N ARG A 401 -7.48 -5.62 10.59
CA ARG A 401 -7.29 -4.37 9.88
C ARG A 401 -7.53 -3.21 10.83
N VAL A 402 -6.62 -2.25 10.89
CA VAL A 402 -6.83 -1.00 11.60
C VAL A 402 -7.85 -0.17 10.82
N LEU A 403 -9.02 0.09 11.41
CA LEU A 403 -10.05 0.97 10.86
C LEU A 403 -9.88 2.41 11.35
N VAL A 404 -9.56 2.55 12.64
CA VAL A 404 -9.27 3.84 13.28
C VAL A 404 -8.04 3.64 14.16
N ALA A 405 -7.01 4.44 13.95
CA ALA A 405 -5.89 4.62 14.87
C ALA A 405 -5.75 6.13 15.08
N ASN A 406 -6.37 6.62 16.16
CA ASN A 406 -6.30 8.03 16.53
C ASN A 406 -5.73 8.12 17.95
N ARG A 407 -4.47 8.55 18.04
CA ARG A 407 -3.76 8.64 19.32
C ARG A 407 -4.26 9.82 20.16
N GLU A 408 -4.69 10.91 19.53
CA GLU A 408 -5.26 12.09 20.19
C GLU A 408 -6.63 11.77 20.81
N GLU A 409 -7.50 11.08 20.08
CA GLU A 409 -8.79 10.58 20.58
C GLU A 409 -8.63 9.32 21.47
N LYS A 410 -7.41 8.82 21.65
CA LYS A 410 -7.07 7.63 22.44
C LYS A 410 -7.88 6.40 22.02
N ARG A 411 -8.10 6.23 20.72
CA ARG A 411 -8.99 5.21 20.13
C ARG A 411 -8.28 4.40 19.05
N LEU A 412 -8.33 3.08 19.21
CA LEU A 412 -7.92 2.09 18.21
C LEU A 412 -9.10 1.16 17.91
N LEU A 413 -9.53 1.09 16.66
CA LEU A 413 -10.59 0.20 16.19
C LEU A 413 -10.02 -0.77 15.15
N LEU A 414 -10.21 -2.06 15.40
CA LEU A 414 -9.75 -3.14 14.55
C LEU A 414 -10.94 -3.90 13.97
N TYR A 415 -10.81 -4.36 12.71
CA TYR A 415 -11.76 -5.22 12.03
C TYR A 415 -11.13 -6.55 11.65
N ALA A 416 -11.80 -7.67 11.93
CA ALA A 416 -11.27 -8.98 11.64
C ALA A 416 -11.37 -9.31 10.14
N GLU A 417 -10.24 -9.65 9.52
CA GLU A 417 -10.17 -10.15 8.14
C GLU A 417 -10.04 -11.69 8.08
N MET A 418 -10.04 -12.35 9.24
CA MET A 418 -10.08 -13.81 9.37
C MET A 418 -11.44 -14.37 8.89
N ARG A 419 -11.48 -15.63 8.46
CA ARG A 419 -12.74 -16.29 8.12
C ARG A 419 -13.55 -16.59 9.38
N LEU A 420 -14.76 -16.05 9.42
CA LEU A 420 -15.71 -16.16 10.51
C LEU A 420 -17.12 -16.37 9.94
N PRO A 421 -18.01 -17.09 10.64
CA PRO A 421 -19.43 -17.10 10.33
C PRO A 421 -20.12 -15.81 10.80
N GLY A 422 -19.57 -14.66 10.43
CA GLY A 422 -19.98 -13.33 10.90
C GLY A 422 -18.90 -12.28 10.69
N GLU A 423 -19.08 -11.11 11.29
CA GLU A 423 -18.16 -9.98 11.24
C GLU A 423 -17.68 -9.66 12.66
N ALA A 424 -16.41 -9.32 12.86
CA ALA A 424 -15.87 -9.03 14.20
C ALA A 424 -15.06 -7.74 14.24
N TRP A 425 -15.18 -7.02 15.35
CA TRP A 425 -14.45 -5.82 15.67
C TRP A 425 -13.83 -5.93 17.06
N LEU A 426 -12.68 -5.29 17.25
CA LEU A 426 -12.04 -5.12 18.55
C LEU A 426 -11.64 -3.66 18.71
N GLU A 427 -12.20 -3.02 19.72
CA GLU A 427 -11.99 -1.60 20.01
C GLU A 427 -11.26 -1.42 21.34
N PHE A 428 -10.27 -0.52 21.33
CA PHE A 428 -9.62 0.04 22.51
C PHE A 428 -9.91 1.53 22.53
N ARG A 429 -10.44 2.04 23.65
CA ARG A 429 -10.58 3.49 23.85
C ARG A 429 -10.34 3.86 25.30
N ILE A 430 -9.66 4.96 25.55
CA ILE A 430 -9.51 5.53 26.89
C ILE A 430 -10.49 6.69 27.02
N ASP A 431 -11.41 6.60 27.98
CA ASP A 431 -12.38 7.67 28.22
C ASP A 431 -11.79 8.85 29.02
N ARG A 432 -12.63 9.86 29.29
CA ARG A 432 -12.23 11.05 30.06
C ARG A 432 -12.00 10.77 31.55
N GLU A 433 -12.47 9.63 32.05
CA GLU A 433 -12.28 9.16 33.43
C GLU A 433 -11.05 8.25 33.56
N ASN A 434 -10.19 8.22 32.54
CA ASN A 434 -8.99 7.38 32.47
C ASN A 434 -9.31 5.88 32.62
N LYS A 435 -10.40 5.43 32.03
CA LYS A 435 -10.74 4.01 31.94
C LYS A 435 -10.47 3.52 30.53
N LEU A 436 -9.71 2.43 30.42
CA LEU A 436 -9.55 1.69 29.18
C LEU A 436 -10.78 0.81 28.97
N HIS A 437 -11.48 1.02 27.87
CA HIS A 437 -12.51 0.13 27.36
C HIS A 437 -11.89 -0.77 26.30
N GLN A 438 -12.04 -2.08 26.49
CA GLN A 438 -11.75 -3.09 25.49
C GLN A 438 -13.08 -3.76 25.09
N ILE A 439 -13.50 -3.56 23.85
CA ILE A 439 -14.82 -3.99 23.37
C ILE A 439 -14.64 -4.91 22.18
N ALA A 440 -14.91 -6.20 22.36
CA ALA A 440 -15.03 -7.15 21.27
C ALA A 440 -16.49 -7.19 20.81
N THR A 441 -16.76 -6.81 19.56
CA THR A 441 -18.11 -6.87 18.98
C THR A 441 -18.15 -7.89 17.86
N PHE A 442 -19.18 -8.72 17.81
CA PHE A 442 -19.38 -9.73 16.79
C PHE A 442 -20.80 -9.70 16.24
N ARG A 443 -20.93 -9.62 14.92
CA ARG A 443 -22.20 -9.72 14.22
C ARG A 443 -22.33 -11.13 13.62
N PRO A 444 -23.11 -12.02 14.25
CA PRO A 444 -23.26 -13.39 13.76
C PRO A 444 -24.04 -13.45 12.45
N LYS A 445 -23.63 -14.34 11.54
CA LYS A 445 -24.40 -14.70 10.34
C LYS A 445 -25.18 -15.99 10.60
N GLY A 446 -26.50 -15.87 10.75
CA GLY A 446 -27.39 -17.02 10.99
C GLY A 446 -27.10 -17.77 12.30
N LEU A 447 -27.60 -19.00 12.41
CA LEU A 447 -27.44 -19.84 13.61
C LEU A 447 -25.99 -20.29 13.83
N LEU A 448 -25.26 -20.62 12.76
CA LEU A 448 -23.85 -21.01 12.85
C LEU A 448 -22.97 -19.88 13.42
N GLY A 449 -23.25 -18.62 13.07
CA GLY A 449 -22.57 -17.48 13.67
C GLY A 449 -22.80 -17.36 15.16
N ARG A 450 -24.04 -17.57 15.62
CA ARG A 450 -24.38 -17.51 17.05
C ARG A 450 -23.71 -18.63 17.82
N LEU A 451 -23.76 -19.86 17.31
CA LEU A 451 -23.08 -21.02 17.91
C LEU A 451 -21.58 -20.80 18.00
N TYR A 452 -20.97 -20.24 16.95
CA TYR A 452 -19.56 -19.88 16.94
C TYR A 452 -19.19 -18.86 18.04
N TRP A 453 -20.00 -17.81 18.22
CA TRP A 453 -19.75 -16.85 19.30
C TRP A 453 -19.82 -17.53 20.67
N TYR A 454 -20.91 -18.26 20.95
CA TYR A 454 -21.12 -18.86 22.27
C TYR A 454 -20.11 -19.95 22.62
N SER A 455 -19.59 -20.68 21.64
CA SER A 455 -18.50 -21.64 21.88
C SER A 455 -17.18 -20.96 22.27
N LEU A 456 -16.99 -19.69 21.90
CA LEU A 456 -15.80 -18.90 22.20
C LEU A 456 -15.91 -18.02 23.45
N VAL A 457 -17.12 -17.76 23.96
CA VAL A 457 -17.35 -16.94 25.15
C VAL A 457 -16.49 -17.35 26.37
N PRO A 458 -16.35 -18.64 26.71
CA PRO A 458 -15.49 -19.05 27.83
C PRO A 458 -14.04 -18.61 27.63
N PHE A 459 -13.53 -18.70 26.40
CA PHE A 459 -12.17 -18.28 26.06
C PHE A 459 -12.02 -16.75 26.06
N HIS A 460 -13.05 -16.01 25.60
CA HIS A 460 -13.07 -14.55 25.61
C HIS A 460 -12.86 -13.99 27.02
N PHE A 461 -13.47 -14.60 28.03
CA PHE A 461 -13.29 -14.20 29.42
C PHE A 461 -11.81 -14.19 29.85
N PHE A 462 -11.08 -15.28 29.55
CA PHE A 462 -9.65 -15.37 29.87
C PHE A 462 -8.79 -14.49 28.96
N ILE A 463 -9.02 -14.53 27.65
CA ILE A 463 -8.22 -13.80 26.66
C ILE A 463 -8.32 -12.30 26.88
N PHE A 464 -9.54 -11.76 26.86
CA PHE A 464 -9.76 -10.33 26.95
C PHE A 464 -9.51 -9.80 28.36
N GLY A 465 -9.83 -10.58 29.40
CA GLY A 465 -9.49 -10.23 30.78
C GLY A 465 -7.99 -10.18 31.03
N GLY A 466 -7.21 -11.12 30.47
CA GLY A 466 -5.75 -11.08 30.56
C GLY A 466 -5.13 -9.94 29.76
N MET A 467 -5.65 -9.72 28.55
CA MET A 467 -5.17 -8.67 27.64
C MET A 467 -5.32 -7.27 28.25
N ILE A 468 -6.53 -6.89 28.69
CA ILE A 468 -6.76 -5.56 29.29
C ILE A 468 -5.92 -5.33 30.55
N ARG A 469 -5.67 -6.39 31.33
CA ARG A 469 -4.85 -6.30 32.54
C ARG A 469 -3.37 -6.03 32.25
N ASN A 470 -2.84 -6.58 31.16
CA ASN A 470 -1.43 -6.43 30.80
C ASN A 470 -1.17 -5.20 29.93
N ILE A 471 -2.17 -4.69 29.21
CA ILE A 471 -2.07 -3.40 28.49
C ILE A 471 -2.03 -2.21 29.47
N THR A 472 -2.69 -2.34 30.62
CA THR A 472 -2.77 -1.29 31.66
C THR A 472 -1.64 -1.34 32.70
N LYS A 473 -0.69 -2.27 32.54
CA LYS A 473 0.56 -2.33 33.31
C LYS A 473 1.64 -1.66 32.49
#